data_AF-A0A925B1J5-F1
#
_entry.id   AF-A0A925B1J5-F1
#
_cell.length_a   1.000
_cell.length_b   1.000
_cell.length_c   1.000
_cell.angle_alpha   90.00
_cell.angle_beta   90.00
_cell.angle_gamma   90.00
#
_symmetry.space_group_name_H-M   'P 1'
#
loop_
_entity.id
_entity.type
_entity.pdbx_description
1 polymer ?
#
loop_
_entity_poly.entity_id
_entity_poly.type
_entity_poly.pdbx_seq_one_letter_code
_entity_poly.pdbx_strand_id
1 'polypeptide(L)'
;RLEVERGQFVTRMDSNPHEKIVPNTAAQVIEGFVLAVNYDTGIIAGRNDVAFIDKGKADGVERGNQFNVERTDDPIAGKPRDLPAKTIATLLVVEAKENASTCIVMRSKMEIEPGQKVRTVTR
;
A
#
# COMPACT_ATOMS: atom_id res chain seq x y z
N ARG A 1 1.26 11.68 21.76
CA ARG A 1 2.02 12.89 21.34
C ARG A 1 3.28 12.37 20.67
N LEU A 2 3.45 12.58 19.36
CA LEU A 2 4.70 12.25 18.68
C LEU A 2 5.71 13.33 19.08
N GLU A 3 6.59 13.00 20.01
CA GLU A 3 7.61 13.93 20.52
C GLU A 3 8.96 13.52 19.94
N VAL A 4 9.64 14.49 19.31
CA VAL A 4 11.00 14.29 18.80
C VAL A 4 11.95 14.48 19.98
N GLU A 5 12.72 13.45 20.28
CA GLU A 5 13.59 13.41 21.45
C GLU A 5 15.07 13.51 21.07
N ARG A 6 15.88 13.94 22.02
CA ARG A 6 17.34 13.99 21.85
C ARG A 6 17.88 12.57 21.63
N GLY A 7 18.67 12.41 20.57
CA GLY A 7 19.28 11.13 20.20
C GLY A 7 18.51 10.34 19.14
N GLN A 8 17.34 10.83 18.69
CA GLN A 8 16.63 10.24 17.57
C GLN A 8 17.29 10.57 16.23
N PHE A 9 17.17 9.63 15.29
CA PHE A 9 17.64 9.82 13.92
C PHE A 9 16.74 10.80 13.17
N VAL A 10 17.36 11.73 12.46
CA VAL A 10 16.68 12.62 11.52
C VAL A 10 17.17 12.33 10.11
N THR A 11 16.30 12.54 9.14
CA THR A 11 16.65 12.41 7.72
C THR A 11 16.39 13.72 6.99
N ARG A 12 16.95 13.85 5.79
CA ARG A 12 16.59 14.96 4.89
C ARG A 12 15.15 14.80 4.44
N MET A 13 14.44 15.93 4.36
CA MET A 13 13.11 15.96 3.79
C MET A 13 13.25 16.02 2.27
N ASP A 14 13.21 14.85 1.62
CA ASP A 14 13.44 14.70 0.18
C ASP A 14 12.22 15.09 -0.67
N SER A 15 11.07 15.35 -0.05
CA SER A 15 9.81 15.71 -0.71
C SER A 15 9.07 16.79 0.07
N ASN A 16 8.38 17.68 -0.66
CA ASN A 16 7.55 18.72 -0.04
C ASN A 16 6.30 18.10 0.60
N PRO A 17 6.10 18.21 1.93
CA PRO A 17 4.95 17.62 2.62
C PRO A 17 3.61 18.27 2.24
N HIS A 18 3.62 19.47 1.65
CA HIS A 18 2.41 20.19 1.24
C HIS A 18 2.03 19.94 -0.22
N GLU A 19 2.81 19.17 -0.97
CA GLU A 19 2.52 18.90 -2.37
C GLU A 19 1.31 17.97 -2.50
N LYS A 20 0.33 18.41 -3.31
CA LYS A 20 -0.86 17.61 -3.60
C LYS A 20 -0.47 16.38 -4.41
N ILE A 21 -0.94 15.22 -3.98
CA ILE A 21 -0.80 13.97 -4.72
C ILE A 21 -2.01 13.81 -5.62
N VAL A 22 -1.78 13.74 -6.93
CA VAL A 22 -2.80 13.45 -7.91
C VAL A 22 -2.74 11.96 -8.23
N PRO A 23 -3.82 11.18 -8.01
CA PRO A 23 -3.85 9.78 -8.39
C PRO A 23 -3.64 9.62 -9.90
N ASN A 24 -2.77 8.69 -10.28
CA ASN A 24 -2.52 8.31 -11.66
C ASN A 24 -2.55 6.78 -11.80
N THR A 25 -2.50 6.31 -13.04
CA THR A 25 -2.37 4.90 -13.39
C THR A 25 -0.91 4.59 -13.67
N ALA A 26 -0.45 3.40 -13.30
CA ALA A 26 0.92 2.99 -13.58
C ALA A 26 1.14 2.79 -15.09
N ALA A 27 2.38 3.01 -15.55
CA ALA A 27 2.78 2.81 -16.95
C ALA A 27 2.84 1.33 -17.34
N GLN A 28 3.06 0.45 -16.37
CA GLN A 28 3.14 -0.99 -16.55
C GLN A 28 2.41 -1.72 -15.42
N VAL A 29 2.10 -2.99 -15.64
CA VAL A 29 1.59 -3.87 -14.59
C VAL A 29 2.73 -4.21 -13.64
N ILE A 30 2.59 -3.81 -12.38
CA ILE A 30 3.51 -4.18 -11.29
C ILE A 30 2.72 -5.00 -10.27
N GLU A 31 3.26 -6.16 -9.93
CA GLU A 31 2.72 -7.08 -8.92
C GLU A 31 3.67 -7.17 -7.74
N GLY A 32 3.12 -7.27 -6.54
CA GLY A 32 3.89 -7.33 -5.30
C GLY A 32 3.05 -7.76 -4.12
N PHE A 33 3.52 -7.44 -2.92
CA PHE A 33 2.92 -7.80 -1.65
C PHE A 33 2.85 -6.63 -0.68
N VAL A 34 1.84 -6.65 0.19
CA VAL A 34 1.78 -5.78 1.36
C VAL A 34 2.84 -6.24 2.37
N LEU A 35 3.74 -5.35 2.76
CA LEU A 35 4.77 -5.59 3.77
C LEU A 35 4.22 -5.41 5.19
N ALA A 36 3.50 -4.32 5.41
CA ALA A 36 2.98 -3.94 6.71
C ALA A 36 1.85 -2.94 6.55
N VAL A 37 1.01 -2.82 7.58
CA VAL A 37 0.02 -1.76 7.69
C VAL A 37 0.18 -1.13 9.06
N ASN A 38 0.26 0.19 9.11
CA ASN A 38 0.33 0.96 10.35
C ASN A 38 -1.09 1.18 10.86
N TYR A 39 -1.45 0.50 11.95
CA TYR A 39 -2.71 0.65 12.66
C TYR A 39 -2.44 0.97 14.14
N ASP A 40 -3.18 1.92 14.72
CA ASP A 40 -2.91 2.42 16.07
C ASP A 40 -3.56 1.56 17.18
N THR A 41 -4.52 0.66 16.89
CA THR A 41 -5.36 0.07 17.97
C THR A 41 -5.92 -1.34 17.72
N GLY A 42 -5.33 -2.16 16.85
CA GLY A 42 -5.66 -3.60 16.76
C GLY A 42 -7.02 -3.95 16.14
N ILE A 43 -7.62 -3.04 15.36
CA ILE A 43 -8.83 -3.34 14.59
C ILE A 43 -8.65 -2.77 13.18
N ILE A 44 -8.44 -3.65 12.21
CA ILE A 44 -8.71 -3.50 10.77
C ILE A 44 -8.16 -2.22 10.14
N ALA A 45 -7.16 -2.39 9.26
CA ALA A 45 -6.71 -1.35 8.33
C ALA A 45 -7.88 -0.72 7.56
N GLY A 46 -8.25 0.49 7.96
CA GLY A 46 -9.35 1.27 7.44
C GLY A 46 -8.91 2.29 6.40
N ARG A 47 -9.88 3.06 5.91
CA ARG A 47 -9.61 4.21 5.03
C ARG A 47 -8.78 5.24 5.79
N ASN A 48 -7.74 5.77 5.14
CA ASN A 48 -6.74 6.71 5.67
C ASN A 48 -5.57 6.09 6.46
N ASP A 49 -5.53 4.77 6.61
CA ASP A 49 -4.35 4.12 7.19
C ASP A 49 -3.18 4.07 6.20
N VAL A 50 -1.98 3.87 6.75
CA VAL A 50 -0.74 3.80 5.98
C VAL A 50 -0.37 2.34 5.77
N ALA A 51 -0.21 1.94 4.51
CA ALA A 51 0.26 0.62 4.13
C ALA A 51 1.63 0.72 3.44
N PHE A 52 2.43 -0.34 3.56
CA PHE A 52 3.73 -0.46 2.90
C PHE A 52 3.69 -1.62 1.91
N ILE A 53 4.28 -1.43 0.73
CA ILE A 53 4.39 -2.47 -0.31
C ILE A 53 5.85 -2.73 -0.68
N ASP A 54 6.14 -3.95 -1.14
CA ASP A 54 7.48 -4.44 -1.52
C ASP A 54 7.94 -4.02 -2.93
N LYS A 55 7.35 -2.93 -3.44
CA LYS A 55 7.65 -2.35 -4.74
C LYS A 55 8.00 -0.89 -4.61
N GLY A 56 9.07 -0.49 -5.27
CA GLY A 56 9.63 0.86 -5.20
C GLY A 56 10.00 1.42 -6.57
N LYS A 57 10.82 2.46 -6.57
CA LYS A 57 11.33 3.12 -7.78
C LYS A 57 12.06 2.15 -8.70
N ALA A 58 12.79 1.18 -8.15
CA ALA A 58 13.50 0.15 -8.91
C ALA A 58 12.54 -0.73 -9.74
N ASP A 59 11.29 -0.88 -9.29
CA ASP A 59 10.23 -1.62 -10.00
C ASP A 59 9.39 -0.73 -10.93
N GLY A 60 9.67 0.58 -10.98
CA GLY A 60 8.90 1.56 -11.75
C GLY A 60 7.71 2.16 -11.01
N VAL A 61 7.66 2.04 -9.66
CA VAL A 61 6.61 2.67 -8.86
C VAL A 61 6.85 4.17 -8.72
N GLU A 62 5.81 4.95 -9.00
CA GLU A 62 5.83 6.39 -8.88
C GLU A 62 4.80 6.89 -7.87
N ARG A 63 5.08 8.07 -7.31
CA ARG A 63 4.11 8.79 -6.47
C ARG A 63 2.84 9.07 -7.28
N GLY A 64 1.69 8.80 -6.67
CA GLY A 64 0.39 8.89 -7.32
C GLY A 64 -0.09 7.59 -7.95
N ASN A 65 0.77 6.57 -8.15
CA ASN A 65 0.33 5.27 -8.64
C ASN A 65 -0.68 4.66 -7.68
N GLN A 66 -1.61 3.89 -8.25
CA GLN A 66 -2.60 3.16 -7.49
C GLN A 66 -2.36 1.66 -7.57
N PHE A 67 -2.56 0.98 -6.44
CA PHE A 67 -2.51 -0.47 -6.33
C PHE A 67 -3.84 -1.00 -5.80
N ASN A 68 -4.31 -2.10 -6.36
CA ASN A 68 -5.40 -2.89 -5.83
C ASN A 68 -4.83 -4.00 -4.95
N VAL A 69 -5.35 -4.14 -3.75
CA VAL A 69 -5.08 -5.30 -2.89
C VAL A 69 -6.04 -6.41 -3.31
N GLU A 70 -5.49 -7.59 -3.57
CA GLU A 70 -6.23 -8.74 -4.08
C GLU A 70 -6.29 -9.87 -3.07
N ARG A 71 -7.45 -10.53 -3.05
CA ARG A 71 -7.72 -11.70 -2.21
C ARG A 71 -8.21 -12.85 -3.08
N THR A 72 -7.64 -14.03 -2.89
CA THR A 72 -7.93 -15.25 -3.67
C THR A 72 -8.50 -16.40 -2.84
N ASP A 73 -8.59 -16.27 -1.50
CA ASP A 73 -9.14 -17.30 -0.62
C ASP A 73 -10.67 -17.20 -0.47
N ASP A 74 -11.30 -18.37 -0.39
CA ASP A 74 -12.68 -18.57 0.08
C ASP A 74 -12.62 -19.03 1.54
N PRO A 75 -13.09 -18.24 2.51
CA PRO A 75 -13.07 -18.64 3.92
C PRO A 75 -14.03 -19.81 4.23
N ILE A 76 -14.96 -20.15 3.34
CA ILE A 76 -15.98 -21.20 3.56
C ILE A 76 -15.50 -22.56 3.02
N ALA A 77 -14.70 -22.57 1.96
CA ALA A 77 -14.19 -23.78 1.34
C ALA A 77 -12.74 -23.99 1.77
N GLY A 78 -12.48 -24.90 2.72
CA GLY A 78 -11.14 -25.27 3.20
C GLY A 78 -10.18 -25.89 2.17
N LYS A 79 -10.31 -25.54 0.88
CA LYS A 79 -9.37 -25.85 -0.20
C LYS A 79 -9.19 -24.60 -1.06
N PRO A 80 -7.94 -24.23 -1.42
CA PRO A 80 -7.71 -23.18 -2.42
C PRO A 80 -8.35 -23.61 -3.74
N ARG A 81 -9.45 -22.96 -4.11
CA ARG A 81 -9.94 -22.95 -5.48
C ARG A 81 -9.26 -21.79 -6.19
N ASP A 82 -8.95 -21.95 -7.47
CA ASP A 82 -8.60 -20.85 -8.38
C ASP A 82 -9.82 -19.94 -8.57
N LEU A 83 -10.15 -19.18 -7.53
CA LEU A 83 -11.16 -18.14 -7.60
C LEU A 83 -10.54 -16.90 -8.24
N PRO A 84 -11.32 -16.16 -9.05
CA PRO A 84 -10.84 -14.92 -9.63
C PRO A 84 -10.46 -13.96 -8.49
N ALA A 85 -9.27 -13.37 -8.60
CA ALA A 85 -8.76 -12.42 -7.62
C ALA A 85 -9.77 -11.28 -7.42
N LYS A 86 -10.20 -11.08 -6.18
CA LYS A 86 -11.15 -10.03 -5.82
C LYS A 86 -10.39 -8.84 -5.25
N THR A 87 -10.60 -7.66 -5.81
CA THR A 87 -10.08 -6.42 -5.23
C THR A 87 -10.80 -6.08 -3.93
N ILE A 88 -10.03 -5.99 -2.85
CA ILE A 88 -10.53 -5.73 -1.49
C ILE A 88 -10.25 -4.31 -1.02
N ALA A 89 -9.18 -3.69 -1.53
CA ALA A 89 -8.81 -2.33 -1.20
C ALA A 89 -8.06 -1.66 -2.35
N THR A 90 -7.99 -0.32 -2.33
CA THR A 90 -7.20 0.50 -3.24
C THR A 90 -6.24 1.37 -2.45
N LEU A 91 -4.97 1.29 -2.79
CA LEU A 91 -3.86 2.02 -2.20
C LEU A 91 -3.40 3.14 -3.14
N LEU A 92 -3.03 4.29 -2.60
CA LEU A 92 -2.39 5.38 -3.31
C LEU A 92 -0.96 5.55 -2.82
N VAL A 93 0.01 5.46 -3.72
CA VAL A 93 1.42 5.67 -3.40
C VAL A 93 1.65 7.15 -3.07
N VAL A 94 2.08 7.43 -1.85
CA VAL A 94 2.41 8.79 -1.40
C VAL A 94 3.90 9.06 -1.41
N GLU A 95 4.70 8.01 -1.30
CA GLU A 95 6.15 8.06 -1.41
C GLU A 95 6.67 6.71 -1.92
N ALA A 96 7.59 6.75 -2.89
CA ALA A 96 8.31 5.57 -3.37
C ALA A 96 9.79 5.71 -2.99
N LYS A 97 10.31 4.73 -2.24
CA LYS A 97 11.75 4.53 -2.02
C LYS A 97 12.27 3.50 -3.04
N GLU A 98 13.53 3.11 -2.95
CA GLU A 98 14.16 2.24 -3.95
C GLU A 98 13.42 0.89 -4.12
N ASN A 99 13.16 0.19 -3.01
CA ASN A 99 12.62 -1.18 -3.02
C ASN A 99 11.27 -1.31 -2.28
N ALA A 100 10.70 -0.20 -1.82
CA ALA A 100 9.45 -0.20 -1.08
C ALA A 100 8.74 1.14 -1.24
N SER A 101 7.42 1.13 -1.08
CA SER A 101 6.61 2.35 -1.16
C SER A 101 5.67 2.49 0.03
N THR A 102 5.47 3.73 0.44
CA THR A 102 4.48 4.14 1.43
C THR A 102 3.20 4.51 0.69
N CYS A 103 2.09 3.93 1.14
CA CYS A 103 0.79 4.10 0.53
C CYS A 103 -0.24 4.54 1.55
N ILE A 104 -1.24 5.30 1.11
CA ILE A 104 -2.46 5.56 1.88
C ILE A 104 -3.58 4.66 1.35
N VAL A 105 -4.34 4.07 2.26
CA VAL A 105 -5.55 3.29 1.92
C VAL A 105 -6.68 4.24 1.51
N MET A 106 -6.97 4.30 0.21
CA MET A 106 -8.01 5.17 -0.35
C MET A 106 -9.42 4.62 -0.12
N ARG A 107 -9.57 3.30 -0.25
CA ARG A 107 -10.82 2.56 -0.09
C ARG A 107 -10.49 1.17 0.42
N SER A 108 -11.31 0.67 1.33
CA SER A 108 -11.21 -0.69 1.87
C SER A 108 -12.62 -1.28 1.98
N LYS A 109 -12.79 -2.52 1.53
CA LYS A 109 -14.00 -3.34 1.68
C LYS A 109 -13.79 -4.46 2.70
N MET A 110 -12.54 -4.84 2.95
CA MET A 110 -12.10 -5.88 3.88
C MET A 110 -10.72 -5.52 4.42
N GLU A 111 -10.34 -6.15 5.53
CA GLU A 111 -9.04 -5.96 6.16
C GLU A 111 -7.87 -6.26 5.21
N ILE A 112 -6.86 -5.39 5.30
CA ILE A 112 -5.60 -5.55 4.59
C ILE A 112 -4.61 -6.19 5.55
N GLU A 113 -3.99 -7.28 5.12
CA GLU A 113 -3.03 -8.05 5.92
C GLU A 113 -1.67 -8.11 5.21
N PRO A 114 -0.56 -8.16 5.96
CA PRO A 114 0.75 -8.46 5.39
C PRO A 114 0.74 -9.76 4.58
N GLY A 115 1.45 -9.78 3.46
CA GLY A 115 1.53 -10.93 2.54
C GLY A 115 0.39 -11.01 1.52
N GLN A 116 -0.61 -10.12 1.59
CA GLN A 116 -1.61 -10.02 0.53
C GLN A 116 -1.01 -9.46 -0.76
N LYS A 117 -1.50 -9.95 -1.90
CA LYS A 117 -1.04 -9.51 -3.22
C LYS A 117 -1.52 -8.11 -3.54
N VAL A 118 -0.68 -7.34 -4.21
CA VAL A 118 -1.04 -6.04 -4.77
C VAL A 118 -0.73 -5.99 -6.25
N ARG A 119 -1.57 -5.28 -7.01
CA ARG A 119 -1.40 -5.09 -8.45
C ARG A 119 -1.74 -3.66 -8.85
N THR A 120 -0.92 -3.04 -9.69
CA THR A 120 -1.17 -1.66 -10.15
C THR A 120 -2.47 -1.53 -10.94
N VAL A 121 -3.13 -0.39 -10.78
CA VAL A 121 -4.20 0.06 -11.67
C VAL A 121 -3.57 0.66 -12.93
N THR A 122 -3.77 0.01 -14.07
CA THR A 122 -3.31 0.48 -15.38
C THR A 122 -4.47 1.06 -16.19
N ARG A 123 -4.15 1.85 -17.21
CA ARG A 123 -5.10 2.27 -18.26
C ARG A 123 -5.42 1.12 -19.21
#